data_AF-A0A4Y2MM54-F1
#
_entry.id   AF-A0A4Y2MM54-F1
#
_cell.length_a   1.000
_cell.length_b   1.000
_cell.length_c   1.000
_cell.angle_alpha   90.00
_cell.angle_beta   90.00
_cell.angle_gamma   90.00
#
_symmetry.space_group_name_H-M   'P 1'
#
loop_
_entity.id
_entity.type
_entity.pdbx_description
1 polymer ?
#
loop_
_entity_poly.entity_id
_entity_poly.type
_entity_poly.pdbx_seq_one_letter_code
_entity_poly.pdbx_strand_id
1 'polypeptide(L)'
;MGADFIREAFKDFPDPGSVVQHYLPNALPENGVSVRYQTYSSIGDMLLLCPGVYHAEKCTEKRGKVYYYLFTHRPSNSPFAPCMGEVHFDEVQFVFGSPLLYPFSYTQEEQLISQQMIEIWSSFTKGG
;
A
#
# COMPACT_ATOMS: atom_id res chain seq x y z
N MET A 1 -6.13 -0.68 23.17
CA MET A 1 -5.50 -1.65 22.23
C MET A 1 -4.92 -0.95 21.00
N GLY A 2 -5.71 -0.38 20.07
CA GLY A 2 -5.16 0.30 18.88
C GLY A 2 -4.23 1.48 19.22
N ALA A 3 -4.67 2.39 20.09
CA ALA A 3 -3.85 3.51 20.54
C ALA A 3 -2.55 3.08 21.23
N ASP A 4 -2.60 2.05 22.07
CA ASP A 4 -1.41 1.55 22.79
C ASP A 4 -0.42 0.91 21.82
N PHE A 5 -0.92 0.19 20.82
CA PHE A 5 -0.09 -0.38 19.75
C PHE A 5 0.61 0.71 18.95
N ILE A 6 -0.11 1.78 18.55
CA ILE A 6 0.50 2.92 17.84
C ILE A 6 1.56 3.59 18.73
N ARG A 7 1.29 3.82 20.02
CA ARG A 7 2.31 4.42 20.91
C ARG A 7 3.58 3.59 20.99
N GLU A 8 3.46 2.28 21.11
CA GLU A 8 4.61 1.39 21.18
C GLU A 8 5.37 1.33 19.86
N ALA A 9 4.66 1.23 18.72
CA ALA A 9 5.28 1.18 17.40
C ALA A 9 6.04 2.48 17.06
N PHE A 10 5.56 3.62 17.56
CA PHE A 10 6.14 4.94 17.32
C PHE A 10 6.90 5.49 18.54
N LYS A 11 7.32 4.65 19.50
CA LYS A 11 7.93 5.12 20.76
C LYS A 11 9.19 5.98 20.59
N ASP A 12 9.90 5.80 19.49
CA ASP A 12 11.12 6.54 19.17
C ASP A 12 10.82 7.89 18.46
N PHE A 13 9.56 8.18 18.16
CA PHE A 13 9.15 9.46 17.58
C PHE A 13 9.08 10.55 18.66
N PRO A 14 9.28 11.83 18.29
CA PRO A 14 9.25 12.93 19.24
C PRO A 14 7.94 13.08 20.02
N ASP A 15 6.82 12.76 19.38
CA ASP A 15 5.49 12.78 20.00
C ASP A 15 4.60 11.64 19.46
N PRO A 16 4.66 10.45 20.07
CA PRO A 16 3.79 9.33 19.70
C PRO A 16 2.30 9.62 19.96
N GLY A 17 1.99 10.58 20.85
CA GLY A 17 0.62 11.01 21.13
C GLY A 17 -0.02 11.70 19.93
N SER A 18 0.74 12.55 19.23
CA SER A 18 0.29 13.17 17.98
C SER A 18 -0.05 12.15 16.90
N VAL A 19 0.71 11.05 16.81
CA VAL A 19 0.46 9.96 15.85
C VAL A 19 -0.84 9.24 16.19
N VAL A 20 -1.08 8.93 17.47
CA VAL A 20 -2.36 8.37 17.91
C VAL A 20 -3.52 9.30 17.52
N GLN A 21 -3.39 10.61 17.78
CA GLN A 21 -4.44 11.57 17.46
C GLN A 21 -4.70 11.67 15.94
N HIS A 22 -3.67 11.52 15.11
CA HIS A 22 -3.79 11.54 13.66
C HIS A 22 -4.62 10.36 13.13
N TYR A 23 -4.31 9.14 13.56
CA TYR A 23 -4.97 7.92 13.06
C TYR A 23 -6.23 7.54 13.81
N LEU A 24 -6.33 7.89 15.10
CA LEU A 24 -7.47 7.60 15.97
C LEU A 24 -8.03 8.91 16.57
N PRO A 25 -8.52 9.85 15.74
CA PRO A 25 -9.12 11.08 16.24
C PRO A 25 -10.46 10.78 16.94
N ASN A 26 -10.88 11.66 17.85
CA ASN A 26 -12.15 11.53 18.58
C ASN A 26 -13.40 11.44 17.68
N ALA A 27 -13.31 11.93 16.43
CA ALA A 27 -14.38 11.85 15.46
C ALA A 27 -14.47 10.48 14.75
N LEU A 28 -13.48 9.61 14.93
CA LEU A 28 -13.48 8.27 14.34
C LEU A 28 -14.54 7.41 15.03
N PRO A 29 -15.40 6.70 14.29
CA PRO A 29 -16.30 5.72 14.89
C PRO A 29 -15.50 4.67 15.67
N GLU A 30 -15.73 4.56 16.97
CA GLU A 30 -15.07 3.57 17.84
C GLU A 30 -15.62 2.15 17.63
N ASN A 31 -15.59 1.67 16.39
CA ASN A 31 -15.86 0.28 16.06
C ASN A 31 -14.54 -0.46 15.78
N GLY A 32 -14.55 -1.78 15.98
CA GLY A 32 -13.35 -2.60 15.80
C GLY A 32 -12.80 -2.61 14.37
N VAL A 33 -13.60 -2.26 13.36
CA VAL A 33 -13.17 -2.21 11.96
C VAL A 33 -12.35 -0.95 11.70
N SER A 34 -12.87 0.22 12.06
CA SER A 34 -12.23 1.52 11.87
C SER A 34 -10.93 1.61 12.68
N VAL A 35 -10.96 1.19 13.95
CA VAL A 35 -9.75 1.19 14.80
C VAL A 35 -8.68 0.27 14.23
N ARG A 36 -9.05 -0.94 13.79
CA ARG A 36 -8.11 -1.89 13.20
C ARG A 36 -7.51 -1.37 11.90
N TYR A 37 -8.34 -0.86 10.99
CA TYR A 37 -7.89 -0.30 9.72
C TYR A 37 -6.88 0.82 9.95
N GLN A 38 -7.23 1.81 10.78
CA GLN A 38 -6.34 2.94 11.07
C GLN A 38 -5.05 2.52 11.78
N THR A 39 -5.10 1.50 12.64
CA THR A 39 -3.88 0.95 13.25
C THR A 39 -2.95 0.37 12.19
N TYR A 40 -3.46 -0.42 11.24
CA TYR A 40 -2.64 -0.95 10.15
C TYR A 40 -2.13 0.14 9.20
N SER A 41 -2.98 1.14 8.87
CA SER A 41 -2.59 2.28 8.05
C SER A 41 -1.42 3.04 8.67
N SER A 42 -1.42 3.26 9.99
CA SER A 42 -0.29 3.93 10.65
C SER A 42 1.05 3.22 10.42
N ILE A 43 1.06 1.89 10.47
CA ILE A 43 2.29 1.10 10.26
C ILE A 43 2.68 1.08 8.78
N GLY A 44 1.71 0.95 7.88
CA GLY A 44 1.94 1.01 6.44
C GLY A 44 2.51 2.37 6.01
N ASP A 45 1.99 3.45 6.59
CA ASP A 45 2.47 4.81 6.32
C ASP A 45 3.88 5.03 6.83
N MET A 46 4.18 4.57 8.05
CA MET A 46 5.50 4.66 8.65
C MET A 46 6.57 3.89 7.87
N LEU A 47 6.26 2.65 7.48
CA LEU A 47 7.27 1.73 6.94
C LEU A 47 7.40 1.82 5.42
N LEU A 48 6.33 2.15 4.70
CA LEU A 48 6.25 2.01 3.24
C LEU A 48 5.87 3.32 2.55
N LEU A 49 4.69 3.88 2.87
CA LEU A 49 4.13 4.98 2.07
C LEU A 49 4.91 6.29 2.25
N CYS A 50 5.02 6.81 3.48
CA CYS A 50 5.69 8.09 3.72
C CYS A 50 7.17 8.09 3.31
N PRO A 51 7.99 7.06 3.62
CA PRO A 51 9.36 6.98 3.12
C PRO A 51 9.43 6.93 1.59
N GLY A 52 8.51 6.21 0.94
CA GLY A 52 8.44 6.12 -0.53
C GLY A 52 8.11 7.47 -1.18
N VAL A 53 7.13 8.19 -0.64
CA VAL A 53 6.77 9.55 -1.11
C VAL A 53 7.92 10.52 -0.87
N TYR A 54 8.52 10.52 0.32
CA TYR A 54 9.66 11.37 0.64
C TYR A 54 10.84 11.11 -0.32
N HIS A 55 11.13 9.84 -0.63
CA HIS A 55 12.15 9.48 -1.60
C HIS A 55 11.83 10.04 -3.00
N ALA A 56 10.58 9.90 -3.46
CA ALA A 56 10.13 10.44 -4.73
C ALA A 56 10.33 11.97 -4.79
N GLU A 57 9.95 12.71 -3.75
CA GLU A 57 10.15 14.16 -3.65
C GLU A 57 11.65 14.53 -3.70
N LYS A 58 12.52 13.80 -2.99
CA LYS A 58 13.96 14.05 -3.05
C LYS A 58 14.59 13.76 -4.42
N CYS A 59 14.03 12.81 -5.16
CA CYS A 59 14.44 12.55 -6.54
C CYS A 59 14.02 13.69 -7.49
N THR A 60 12.81 14.23 -7.35
CA THR A 60 12.35 15.35 -8.19
C THR A 60 13.08 16.66 -7.88
N GLU A 61 13.42 16.94 -6.62
CA GLU A 61 14.28 18.08 -6.22
C GLU A 61 15.65 18.05 -6.94
N LYS A 62 16.17 16.85 -7.23
CA LYS A 62 17.41 16.63 -7.98
C LYS A 62 17.20 16.57 -9.50
N ARG A 63 16.05 17.03 -10.00
CA ARG A 63 15.65 17.03 -11.42
C ARG A 63 15.46 15.62 -12.00
N GLY A 64 15.24 14.61 -11.16
CA GLY A 64 14.84 13.29 -11.60
C GLY A 64 13.39 13.29 -12.11
N LYS A 65 13.12 12.56 -13.19
CA LYS A 65 11.76 12.27 -13.65
C LYS A 65 11.22 11.09 -12.86
N VAL A 66 10.21 11.33 -12.03
CA VAL A 66 9.65 10.32 -11.12
C VAL A 66 8.21 10.02 -11.53
N TYR A 67 7.87 8.73 -11.53
CA TYR A 67 6.51 8.23 -11.64
C TYR A 67 6.21 7.42 -10.39
N TYR A 68 5.00 7.60 -9.86
CA TYR A 68 4.56 6.98 -8.63
C TYR A 68 3.15 6.42 -8.86
N TYR A 69 2.87 5.24 -8.33
CA TYR A 69 1.53 4.64 -8.39
C TYR A 69 1.13 4.11 -7.02
N LEU A 70 -0.18 4.05 -6.78
CA LEU A 70 -0.79 3.38 -5.66
C LEU A 70 -1.59 2.20 -6.20
N PHE A 71 -1.27 0.99 -5.75
CA PHE A 71 -1.99 -0.22 -6.15
C PHE A 71 -3.13 -0.47 -5.16
N THR A 72 -4.37 -0.53 -5.66
CA THR A 72 -5.60 -0.61 -4.84
C THR A 72 -6.51 -1.76 -5.25
N HIS A 73 -5.94 -2.82 -5.84
CA HIS A 73 -6.71 -4.01 -6.26
C HIS A 73 -6.39 -5.19 -5.36
N ARG A 74 -7.40 -5.77 -4.70
CA ARG A 74 -7.23 -6.99 -3.92
C ARG A 74 -7.32 -8.22 -4.84
N PRO A 75 -6.28 -9.08 -4.92
CA PRO A 75 -6.33 -10.29 -5.72
C PRO A 75 -7.48 -11.20 -5.32
N SER A 76 -8.20 -11.73 -6.30
CA SER A 76 -9.31 -12.67 -6.11
C SER A 76 -8.87 -13.97 -5.45
N ASN A 77 -7.59 -14.33 -5.64
CA ASN A 77 -6.91 -15.48 -5.06
C ASN A 77 -6.16 -15.17 -3.75
N SER A 78 -6.35 -13.99 -3.16
CA SER A 78 -5.62 -13.58 -1.96
C SER A 78 -5.89 -14.55 -0.79
N PRO A 79 -4.85 -15.12 -0.15
CA PRO A 79 -5.02 -16.07 0.97
C PRO A 79 -5.36 -15.38 2.29
N PHE A 80 -5.28 -14.04 2.33
CA PHE A 80 -5.49 -13.26 3.54
C PHE A 80 -6.97 -13.05 3.83
N ALA A 81 -7.33 -12.72 5.07
CA ALA A 81 -8.72 -12.44 5.42
C ALA A 81 -9.24 -11.17 4.70
N PRO A 82 -10.52 -11.10 4.29
CA PRO A 82 -11.07 -9.95 3.57
C PRO A 82 -10.90 -8.61 4.29
N CYS A 83 -10.85 -8.64 5.62
CA CYS A 83 -10.67 -7.46 6.45
C CYS A 83 -9.28 -6.81 6.36
N MET A 84 -8.31 -7.48 5.74
CA MET A 84 -6.96 -6.97 5.53
C MET A 84 -6.85 -6.13 4.24
N GLY A 85 -7.89 -6.12 3.39
CA GLY A 85 -7.87 -5.36 2.13
C GLY A 85 -6.75 -5.83 1.20
N GLU A 86 -6.15 -4.89 0.49
CA GLU A 86 -4.92 -5.07 -0.27
C GLU A 86 -3.73 -5.10 0.69
N VAL A 87 -2.91 -6.15 0.61
CA VAL A 87 -1.74 -6.30 1.46
C VAL A 87 -0.45 -6.05 0.67
N HIS A 88 0.64 -5.88 1.41
CA HIS A 88 1.96 -5.72 0.81
C HIS A 88 2.30 -6.89 -0.12
N PHE A 89 2.82 -6.56 -1.31
CA PHE A 89 3.18 -7.47 -2.41
C PHE A 89 2.02 -8.07 -3.23
N ASP A 90 0.77 -7.67 -2.98
CA ASP A 90 -0.37 -8.14 -3.80
C ASP A 90 -0.19 -7.81 -5.29
N GLU A 91 0.51 -6.72 -5.62
CA GLU A 91 0.74 -6.25 -6.99
C GLU A 91 1.77 -7.08 -7.77
N VAL A 92 2.69 -7.76 -7.07
CA VAL A 92 3.86 -8.42 -7.68
C VAL A 92 3.45 -9.45 -8.72
N GLN A 93 2.43 -10.24 -8.43
CA GLN A 93 1.94 -11.26 -9.36
C GLN A 93 1.43 -10.68 -10.69
N PHE A 94 0.92 -9.44 -10.68
CA PHE A 94 0.46 -8.72 -11.88
C PHE A 94 1.63 -8.14 -12.66
N VAL A 95 2.63 -7.58 -11.96
CA VAL A 95 3.87 -7.08 -12.59
C VAL A 95 4.59 -8.18 -13.37
N PHE A 96 4.62 -9.39 -12.84
CA PHE A 96 5.31 -10.53 -13.44
C PHE A 96 4.43 -11.44 -14.31
N GLY A 97 3.17 -11.07 -14.56
CA GLY A 97 2.34 -11.77 -15.55
C GLY A 97 1.72 -13.08 -15.08
N SER A 98 1.64 -13.34 -13.77
CA SER A 98 1.02 -14.57 -13.23
C SER A 98 -0.44 -14.77 -13.72
N PRO A 99 -1.29 -13.72 -13.80
CA PRO A 99 -2.62 -13.84 -14.42
C PRO A 99 -2.63 -14.28 -15.88
N LEU A 100 -1.56 -14.03 -16.63
CA LEU A 100 -1.46 -14.42 -18.05
C LEU A 100 -0.91 -15.84 -18.20
N LEU A 101 -0.04 -16.26 -17.29
CA LEU A 101 0.54 -17.60 -17.26
C LEU A 101 -0.46 -18.65 -16.74
N TYR A 102 -1.30 -18.27 -15.77
CA TYR A 102 -2.28 -19.16 -15.13
C TYR A 102 -3.71 -18.58 -15.20
N PRO A 103 -4.28 -18.39 -16.41
CA PRO A 103 -5.51 -17.62 -16.60
C PRO A 103 -6.75 -18.18 -15.88
N PHE A 104 -6.75 -19.47 -15.53
CA PHE A 104 -7.84 -20.10 -14.77
C PHE A 104 -7.81 -19.82 -13.27
N SER A 105 -6.71 -19.27 -12.74
CA SER A 105 -6.56 -18.90 -11.33
C SER A 105 -6.91 -17.44 -11.05
N TYR A 106 -7.34 -16.68 -12.07
CA TYR A 106 -7.59 -15.23 -12.00
C TYR A 106 -8.82 -14.83 -12.80
N THR A 107 -9.38 -13.66 -12.50
CA THR A 107 -10.49 -13.11 -13.28
C THR A 107 -10.02 -12.51 -14.61
N GLN A 108 -10.95 -12.26 -15.54
CA GLN A 108 -10.63 -11.56 -16.78
C GLN A 108 -10.14 -10.12 -16.53
N GLU A 109 -10.70 -9.45 -15.52
CA GLU A 109 -10.25 -8.13 -15.09
C GLU A 109 -8.79 -8.18 -14.60
N GLU A 110 -8.42 -9.20 -13.84
CA GLU A 110 -7.05 -9.37 -13.34
C GLU A 110 -6.04 -9.65 -14.46
N GLN A 111 -6.47 -10.32 -15.53
CA GLN A 111 -5.66 -10.47 -16.73
C GLN A 111 -5.40 -9.12 -17.41
N LEU A 112 -6.41 -8.23 -17.46
CA LEU A 112 -6.26 -6.88 -17.99
C LEU A 112 -5.35 -6.01 -17.11
N ILE A 113 -5.52 -6.06 -15.78
CA ILE A 113 -4.63 -5.36 -14.83
C ILE A 113 -3.18 -5.81 -15.05
N SER A 114 -2.95 -7.11 -15.20
CA SER A 114 -1.62 -7.68 -15.45
C SER A 114 -1.01 -7.18 -16.77
N GLN A 115 -1.79 -7.17 -17.85
CA GLN A 115 -1.34 -6.62 -19.14
C GLN A 115 -0.94 -5.14 -19.02
N GLN A 116 -1.77 -4.33 -18.35
CA GLN A 116 -1.49 -2.92 -18.13
C GLN A 116 -0.22 -2.70 -17.28
N MET A 117 -0.05 -3.47 -16.21
CA MET A 117 1.14 -3.38 -15.37
C MET A 117 2.42 -3.74 -16.14
N ILE A 118 2.40 -4.83 -16.91
CA ILE A 118 3.53 -5.21 -17.78
C ILE A 118 3.81 -4.12 -18.81
N GLU A 119 2.78 -3.53 -19.42
CA GLU A 119 2.94 -2.44 -20.39
C GLU A 119 3.56 -1.20 -19.74
N ILE A 120 3.08 -0.77 -18.57
CA ILE A 120 3.63 0.37 -17.81
C ILE A 120 5.10 0.13 -17.47
N TRP A 121 5.42 -1.00 -16.84
CA TRP A 121 6.79 -1.32 -16.43
C TRP A 121 7.76 -1.49 -17.60
N SER A 122 7.31 -2.13 -18.69
CA SER A 122 8.15 -2.30 -19.89
C SER A 122 8.34 -1.00 -20.66
N SER A 123 7.33 -0.12 -20.69
CA SER A 123 7.43 1.20 -21.32
C SER A 123 8.36 2.12 -20.54
N PHE A 124 8.26 2.14 -19.22
CA PHE A 124 9.19 2.87 -18.35
C PHE A 124 10.64 2.40 -18.57
N THR A 125 10.86 1.09 -18.62
CA THR A 125 12.20 0.52 -18.84
C THR A 125 12.79 0.93 -20.20
N LYS A 126 11.96 1.07 -21.24
CA LYS A 126 12.41 1.45 -22.59
C LYS A 126 12.62 2.96 -22.75
N GLY A 127 11.77 3.78 -22.13
CA GLY A 127 11.62 5.18 -22.49
C GLY A 127 11.86 6.20 -21.38
N GLY A 128 11.86 5.80 -20.11
CA GLY A 128 11.88 6.74 -18.98
C GLY A 128 10.59 7.52 -18.83
#